data_AF-A0A965LQL5-F1
#
_entry.id   AF-A0A965LQL5-F1
#
_cell.length_a   1.000
_cell.length_b   1.000
_cell.length_c   1.000
_cell.angle_alpha   90.00
_cell.angle_beta   90.00
_cell.angle_gamma   90.00
#
_symmetry.space_group_name_H-M   'P 1'
#
loop_
_entity.id
_entity.type
_entity.pdbx_description
1 polymer ?
#
loop_
_entity_poly.entity_id
_entity_poly.type
_entity_poly.pdbx_seq_one_letter_code
_entity_poly.pdbx_strand_id
1 'polypeptide(L)'
;MGYEFELSEGPAEGTLLSFTTIRRAPAGINLISPYHVCVVEMDTGLRVTGVLEFADKEPELGQPVYELRQDGTQVHFSSSPNH
;
A
#
# COMPACT_ATOMS: atom_id res chain seq x y z
N MET A 1 26.47 -19.26 -11.90
CA MET A 1 25.19 -19.77 -11.38
C MET A 1 24.22 -18.63 -11.53
N GLY A 2 23.36 -18.69 -12.56
CA GLY A 2 22.44 -17.59 -12.88
C GLY A 2 21.18 -17.71 -12.05
N TYR A 3 20.67 -16.58 -11.57
CA TYR A 3 19.34 -16.46 -10.97
C TYR A 3 18.34 -16.24 -12.11
N GLU A 4 17.29 -17.04 -12.13
CA GLU A 4 16.15 -16.86 -13.03
C GLU A 4 15.08 -16.08 -12.26
N PHE A 5 14.64 -14.96 -12.82
CA PHE A 5 13.58 -14.12 -12.26
C PHE A 5 12.35 -14.26 -13.15
N GLU A 6 11.22 -14.56 -12.54
CA GLU A 6 9.93 -14.64 -13.21
C GLU A 6 9.05 -13.50 -12.72
N LEU A 7 8.49 -12.72 -13.65
CA LEU A 7 7.48 -11.71 -13.31
C LEU A 7 6.15 -12.45 -13.08
N SER A 8 5.58 -12.33 -11.89
CA SER A 8 4.22 -12.81 -11.61
C SER A 8 3.24 -11.64 -11.68
N GLU A 9 2.21 -11.76 -12.52
CA GLU A 9 1.05 -10.86 -12.50
C GLU A 9 -0.05 -11.42 -11.59
N GLY A 10 -0.51 -10.63 -10.62
CA GLY A 10 -1.69 -10.94 -9.81
C GLY A 10 -2.11 -9.72 -9.00
N PRO A 11 -3.42 -9.48 -8.77
CA PRO A 11 -3.86 -8.46 -7.84
C PRO A 11 -3.31 -8.82 -6.47
N ALA A 12 -2.42 -7.96 -5.97
CA ALA A 12 -1.67 -8.28 -4.77
C ALA A 12 -2.52 -7.91 -3.56
N GLU A 13 -3.20 -8.91 -3.02
CA GLU A 13 -3.83 -8.85 -1.71
C GLU A 13 -2.75 -8.94 -0.61
N GLY A 14 -3.04 -8.35 0.53
CA GLY A 14 -2.14 -8.40 1.67
C GLY A 14 -2.79 -7.94 2.96
N THR A 15 -1.99 -7.94 4.02
CA THR A 15 -2.40 -7.59 5.39
C THR A 15 -1.69 -6.32 5.84
N LEU A 16 -2.45 -5.35 6.38
CA LEU A 16 -1.89 -4.12 6.93
C LEU A 16 -1.13 -4.40 8.24
N LEU A 17 0.20 -4.30 8.22
CA LEU A 17 1.05 -4.54 9.40
C LEU A 17 1.23 -3.31 10.28
N SER A 18 1.37 -2.14 9.64
CA SER A 18 1.62 -0.89 10.33
C SER A 18 1.20 0.29 9.45
N PHE A 19 0.80 1.39 10.07
CA PHE A 19 0.57 2.64 9.36
C PHE A 19 0.92 3.85 10.23
N THR A 20 1.13 4.98 9.56
CA THR A 20 1.22 6.29 10.20
C THR A 20 0.47 7.33 9.37
N THR A 21 -0.06 8.33 10.04
CA THR A 21 -0.76 9.44 9.40
C THR A 21 0.19 10.60 9.18
N ILE A 22 0.45 10.91 7.92
CA ILE A 22 1.13 12.14 7.53
C ILE A 22 0.11 13.27 7.52
N ARG A 23 0.15 14.12 8.55
CA ARG A 23 -0.78 15.25 8.71
C ARG A 23 -0.39 16.48 7.89
N ARG A 24 0.89 16.59 7.49
CA ARG A 24 1.43 17.65 6.66
C ARG A 24 2.42 17.05 5.69
N ALA A 25 2.08 17.08 4.40
CA ALA A 25 2.95 16.63 3.33
C ALA A 25 4.25 17.45 3.30
N PRO A 26 5.41 16.81 3.13
CA PRO A 26 6.64 17.46 2.72
C PRO A 26 6.46 18.22 1.40
N ALA A 27 7.25 19.28 1.20
CA ALA A 27 7.28 19.99 -0.08
C ALA A 27 7.67 19.04 -1.22
N GLY A 28 6.97 19.13 -2.35
CA GLY A 28 7.25 18.31 -3.54
C GLY A 28 6.57 16.94 -3.58
N ILE A 29 5.78 16.58 -2.56
CA ILE A 29 4.92 15.38 -2.60
C ILE A 29 3.52 15.77 -3.08
N ASN A 30 3.05 15.11 -4.14
CA ASN A 30 1.73 15.32 -4.75
C ASN A 30 0.63 14.48 -4.09
N LEU A 31 0.67 14.34 -2.76
CA LEU A 31 -0.38 13.66 -1.98
C LEU A 31 -1.14 14.70 -1.17
N ILE A 32 -2.47 14.61 -1.20
CA ILE A 32 -3.34 15.50 -0.42
C ILE A 32 -3.24 15.10 1.06
N SER A 33 -2.88 16.05 1.92
CA SER A 33 -2.86 15.82 3.37
C SER A 33 -4.26 15.95 3.97
N PRO A 34 -4.58 15.17 5.02
CA PRO A 34 -3.77 14.08 5.59
C PRO A 34 -3.77 12.83 4.70
N TYR A 35 -2.77 11.96 4.83
CA TYR A 35 -2.75 10.64 4.19
C TYR A 35 -2.05 9.59 5.06
N HIS A 36 -2.32 8.31 4.80
CA HIS A 36 -1.71 7.21 5.51
C HIS A 36 -0.56 6.60 4.70
N VAL A 37 0.59 6.44 5.32
CA VAL A 37 1.68 5.60 4.82
C VAL A 37 1.63 4.29 5.56
N CYS A 38 1.72 3.17 4.85
CA CYS A 38 1.54 1.84 5.41
C CYS A 38 2.67 0.88 5.03
N VAL A 39 2.79 -0.18 5.83
CA VAL A 39 3.53 -1.40 5.48
C VAL A 39 2.52 -2.53 5.37
N VAL A 40 2.53 -3.21 4.23
CA VAL A 40 1.65 -4.33 3.91
C VAL A 40 2.49 -5.59 3.75
N GLU A 41 2.05 -6.68 4.36
CA GLU A 41 2.55 -8.02 4.06
C GLU A 41 1.66 -8.61 2.96
N MET A 42 2.19 -8.71 1.75
CA MET A 42 1.50 -9.30 0.62
C MET A 42 1.38 -10.82 0.81
N ASP A 43 0.40 -11.45 0.18
CA ASP A 43 0.21 -12.91 0.27
C ASP A 43 1.40 -13.73 -0.24
N THR A 44 2.25 -13.13 -1.08
CA THR A 44 3.54 -13.70 -1.51
C THR A 44 4.60 -13.73 -0.41
N GLY A 45 4.33 -13.15 0.76
CA GLY A 45 5.26 -12.94 1.86
C GLY A 45 6.15 -11.70 1.71
N LEU A 46 6.02 -10.95 0.60
CA LEU A 46 6.75 -9.69 0.41
C LEU A 46 6.18 -8.60 1.31
N ARG A 47 7.06 -7.70 1.79
CA ARG A 47 6.64 -6.51 2.52
C ARG A 47 6.80 -5.28 1.65
N VAL A 48 5.70 -4.56 1.46
CA VAL A 48 5.62 -3.40 0.59
C VAL A 48 5.25 -2.18 1.41
N THR A 49 5.97 -1.08 1.19
CA THR A 49 5.62 0.23 1.74
C THR A 49 4.82 1.00 0.69
N GLY A 50 3.71 1.59 1.11
CA GLY A 50 2.85 2.34 0.19
C GLY A 50 1.97 3.37 0.87
N VAL A 51 1.02 3.89 0.11
CA VAL A 51 0.00 4.82 0.56
C VAL A 51 -1.31 4.06 0.70
N LEU A 52 -1.99 4.20 1.82
CA LEU A 52 -3.33 3.65 2.00
C LEU A 52 -4.35 4.75 1.65
N GLU A 53 -5.12 4.53 0.58
CA GLU A 53 -6.19 5.42 0.15
C GLU A 53 -7.39 5.29 1.10
N PHE A 54 -8.06 6.42 1.34
CA PHE A 54 -9.11 6.51 2.33
C PHE A 54 -10.31 5.63 1.97
N ALA A 55 -10.64 4.71 2.85
CA ALA A 55 -12.03 4.45 3.20
C ALA A 55 -12.40 5.45 4.32
N ASP A 56 -13.67 5.82 4.46
CA ASP A 56 -14.18 6.78 5.48
C ASP A 56 -13.90 6.41 6.96
N LYS A 57 -13.15 5.33 7.20
CA LYS A 57 -12.85 4.73 8.50
C LYS A 57 -11.34 4.74 8.77
N GLU A 58 -10.98 4.92 10.04
CA GLU A 58 -9.59 4.78 10.49
C GLU A 58 -9.05 3.37 10.19
N PRO A 59 -7.82 3.23 9.68
CA PRO A 59 -7.24 1.92 9.38
C PRO A 59 -7.08 1.04 10.62
N GLU A 60 -7.41 -0.24 10.50
CA GLU A 60 -7.21 -1.25 11.54
C GLU A 60 -6.03 -2.15 11.18
N LEU A 61 -5.13 -2.39 12.13
CA LEU A 61 -4.02 -3.32 11.92
C LEU A 61 -4.56 -4.75 11.75
N GLY A 62 -3.95 -5.51 10.85
CA GLY A 62 -4.40 -6.86 10.50
C GLY A 62 -5.57 -6.89 9.51
N GLN A 63 -6.09 -5.75 9.06
CA GLN A 63 -7.13 -5.73 8.04
C GLN A 63 -6.57 -6.10 6.65
N PRO A 64 -7.38 -6.74 5.79
CA PRO A 64 -7.00 -6.99 4.41
C PRO A 64 -6.92 -5.67 3.64
N VAL A 65 -5.95 -5.59 2.73
CA VAL A 65 -5.77 -4.48 1.81
C VAL A 65 -5.44 -5.01 0.41
N TYR A 66 -5.80 -4.23 -0.59
CA TYR A 66 -5.70 -4.58 -2.00
C TYR A 66 -4.83 -3.54 -2.69
N GLU A 67 -3.85 -3.98 -3.49
CA GLU A 67 -3.15 -3.08 -4.39
C GLU A 67 -4.15 -2.47 -5.39
N LEU A 68 -4.20 -1.13 -5.43
CA LEU A 68 -5.03 -0.38 -6.38
C LEU A 68 -4.22 -0.01 -7.63
N ARG A 69 -3.04 0.57 -7.42
CA ARG A 69 -2.18 1.07 -8.49
C ARG A 69 -0.76 1.29 -8.00
N GLN A 70 0.17 1.32 -8.94
CA GLN A 70 1.53 1.76 -8.72
C GLN A 70 1.82 3.01 -9.56
N ASP A 71 2.21 4.11 -8.92
CA ASP A 71 2.66 5.36 -9.57
C ASP A 71 4.15 5.57 -9.30
N GLY A 72 4.97 5.19 -10.29
CA GLY A 72 6.43 5.20 -10.19
C GLY A 72 6.94 4.34 -9.02
N THR A 73 7.40 5.00 -7.96
CA THR A 73 7.93 4.36 -6.75
C THR A 73 6.90 4.19 -5.64
N GLN A 74 5.64 4.61 -5.84
CA GLN A 74 4.60 4.53 -4.82
C GLN A 74 3.57 3.47 -5.19
N VAL A 75 3.31 2.55 -4.26
CA VAL A 75 2.20 1.61 -4.35
C VAL A 75 1.04 2.19 -3.55
N HIS A 76 -0.16 2.19 -4.14
CA HIS A 76 -1.39 2.62 -3.52
C HIS A 76 -2.22 1.40 -3.15
N PHE A 77 -2.72 1.38 -1.92
CA PHE A 77 -3.54 0.33 -1.36
C PHE A 77 -4.91 0.84 -0.97
N SER A 78 -5.90 -0.05 -0.92
CA SER A 78 -7.23 0.22 -0.37
C SER A 78 -7.64 -0.87 0.61
N SER A 79 -8.40 -0.52 1.65
CA SER A 79 -9.06 -1.49 2.52
C SER A 79 -10.36 -2.05 1.93
N SER A 80 -10.80 -1.51 0.79
CA SER A 80 -11.98 -1.96 0.04
C SER A 80 -11.57 -2.47 -1.35
N PRO A 81 -12.04 -3.66 -1.77
CA PRO A 81 -11.65 -4.27 -3.04
C PRO A 81 -12.21 -3.56 -4.29
N ASN A 82 -13.17 -2.65 -4.12
CA ASN A 82 -13.78 -1.87 -5.20
C ASN A 82 -13.66 -0.37 -4.88
N HIS A 83 -12.84 0.35 -5.64
CA HIS A 83 -12.87 1.81 -5.72
C HIS A 83 -12.88 2.23 -7.19
#